data_AF-A0A7G6X0N3-F1
#
_entry.id   AF-A0A7G6X0N3-F1
#
_cell.length_a   1.000
_cell.length_b   1.000
_cell.length_c   1.000
_cell.angle_alpha   90.00
_cell.angle_beta   90.00
_cell.angle_gamma   90.00
#
_symmetry.space_group_name_H-M   'P 1'
#
loop_
_entity.id
_entity.type
_entity.pdbx_description
1 polymer ?
#
loop_
_entity_poly.entity_id
_entity_poly.type
_entity_poly.pdbx_seq_one_letter_code
_entity_poly.pdbx_strand_id
1 'polypeptide(L)'
;MALFSGRSDPDDGDDDATSPSAPWENRGFIASAIVIGAVVVCVIVFLVVGGAGDNGQPGAGSTPTLTEPTDLPSDQPSDEPSEPAATPGDPTSGPVTPPPVNNAAGGCKAKNPDQRIPRVPPPAVSWQFDTDMLIPLQAQGGPASTDANGLRYCFAHSPTGAVLAAMVTLGQIRNPELTRTVLERRIAPGAGRTKALSENRTSPTLQKDVGAAPQFTGFKVIDYLPGRAIVALAVQVDFRSVASLPVTLLWQDGDWKVILQPDGSFNGAVAPDVLSSLDGYVRFGGA
;
A
#
# COMPACT_ATOMS: atom_id res chain seq x y z
N MET A 1 -50.01 -34.21 78.34
CA MET A 1 -49.58 -35.64 78.35
C MET A 1 -49.75 -36.18 76.94
N ALA A 2 -48.65 -36.70 76.38
CA ALA A 2 -48.50 -37.85 75.45
C ALA A 2 -49.57 -38.13 74.38
N LEU A 3 -49.30 -38.64 73.17
CA LEU A 3 -48.12 -39.06 72.39
C LEU A 3 -48.70 -39.57 71.03
N PHE A 4 -47.80 -39.80 70.06
CA PHE A 4 -47.88 -40.75 68.94
C PHE A 4 -48.05 -40.21 67.51
N SER A 5 -46.88 -40.01 66.90
CA SER A 5 -46.35 -40.80 65.76
C SER A 5 -47.20 -41.04 64.51
N GLY A 6 -46.67 -40.58 63.37
CA GLY A 6 -46.32 -41.53 62.30
C GLY A 6 -46.75 -41.20 60.87
N ARG A 7 -45.74 -40.77 60.07
CA ARG A 7 -45.45 -41.19 58.68
C ARG A 7 -46.15 -40.48 57.50
N SER A 8 -45.38 -39.72 56.72
CA SER A 8 -44.95 -40.02 55.32
C SER A 8 -44.58 -38.71 54.58
N ASP A 9 -43.31 -38.54 54.20
CA ASP A 9 -42.83 -37.63 53.13
C ASP A 9 -43.30 -38.13 51.74
N PRO A 10 -43.12 -37.43 50.59
CA PRO A 10 -42.35 -36.18 50.34
C PRO A 10 -43.11 -35.14 49.48
N ASP A 11 -42.58 -33.91 49.31
CA ASP A 11 -42.09 -33.40 48.01
C ASP A 11 -41.73 -31.91 48.07
N ASP A 12 -40.54 -31.63 47.53
CA ASP A 12 -40.08 -30.41 46.87
C ASP A 12 -40.07 -29.06 47.61
N GLY A 13 -38.87 -28.78 48.11
CA GLY A 13 -38.40 -27.42 48.39
C GLY A 13 -36.91 -27.45 48.70
N ASP A 14 -36.09 -27.94 47.77
CA ASP A 14 -34.63 -27.88 47.87
C ASP A 14 -34.17 -26.42 47.95
N ASP A 15 -33.88 -25.98 49.19
CA ASP A 15 -33.00 -24.85 49.48
C ASP A 15 -31.57 -25.26 49.12
N ASP A 16 -31.21 -25.18 47.84
CA ASP A 16 -29.85 -25.48 47.42
C ASP A 16 -28.96 -24.25 47.68
N ALA A 17 -28.12 -24.41 48.70
CA ALA A 17 -27.06 -23.50 49.05
C ALA A 17 -26.18 -23.23 47.82
N THR A 18 -26.02 -21.94 47.48
CA THR A 18 -25.04 -21.50 46.49
C THR A 18 -23.63 -21.91 46.95
N SER A 19 -23.17 -23.07 46.50
CA SER A 19 -21.76 -23.44 46.56
C SER A 19 -20.97 -22.45 45.71
N PRO A 20 -19.85 -21.88 46.20
CA PRO A 20 -18.98 -21.06 45.36
C PRO A 20 -18.35 -22.00 44.32
N SER A 21 -18.80 -21.88 43.07
CA SER A 21 -18.22 -22.60 41.95
C SER A 21 -16.74 -22.26 41.83
N ALA A 22 -15.91 -23.29 41.91
CA ALA A 22 -14.48 -23.16 41.82
C ALA A 22 -14.07 -22.76 40.38
N PRO A 23 -13.04 -21.92 40.21
CA PRO A 23 -12.82 -21.11 38.99
C PRO A 23 -12.27 -21.87 37.78
N TRP A 24 -12.31 -23.21 37.78
CA TRP A 24 -11.62 -24.04 36.78
C TRP A 24 -12.53 -24.67 35.73
N GLU A 25 -13.82 -24.35 35.73
CA GLU A 25 -14.78 -24.85 34.75
C GLU A 25 -15.09 -23.80 33.67
N ASN A 26 -14.05 -23.37 32.94
CA ASN A 26 -14.21 -22.64 31.68
C ASN A 26 -13.24 -23.20 30.64
N ARG A 27 -13.81 -23.73 29.54
CA ARG A 27 -13.11 -24.36 28.40
C ARG A 27 -12.13 -23.42 27.67
N GLY A 28 -12.00 -22.16 28.10
CA GLY A 28 -11.01 -21.20 27.62
C GLY A 28 -9.61 -21.31 28.27
N PHE A 29 -9.48 -21.92 29.45
CA PHE A 29 -8.18 -22.03 30.13
C PHE A 29 -7.29 -23.14 29.53
N ILE A 30 -7.89 -24.25 29.09
CA ILE A 30 -7.16 -25.41 28.54
C ILE A 30 -6.47 -25.06 27.20
N ALA A 31 -7.03 -24.13 26.42
CA ALA A 31 -6.42 -23.68 25.16
C ALA A 31 -5.13 -22.84 25.38
N SER A 32 -5.01 -22.15 26.51
CA SER A 32 -3.86 -21.27 26.79
C SER A 32 -2.61 -22.05 27.25
N ALA A 33 -2.78 -23.21 27.90
CA ALA A 33 -1.67 -24.04 28.34
C ALA A 33 -0.94 -24.74 27.17
N ILE A 34 -1.66 -25.11 26.12
CA ILE A 34 -1.10 -25.81 24.95
C ILE A 34 -0.20 -24.89 24.11
N VAL A 35 -0.61 -23.63 23.93
CA VAL A 35 0.15 -22.64 23.13
C VAL A 35 1.46 -22.26 23.84
N ILE A 36 1.43 -22.09 25.16
CA ILE A 36 2.65 -21.77 25.94
C ILE A 36 3.64 -22.95 25.90
N GLY A 37 3.15 -24.19 25.99
CA GLY A 37 4.00 -25.38 25.85
C GLY A 37 4.69 -25.47 24.48
N ALA A 38 3.98 -25.19 23.39
CA ALA A 38 4.54 -25.22 22.03
C ALA A 38 5.62 -24.15 21.81
N VAL A 39 5.43 -22.94 22.35
CA VAL A 39 6.40 -21.84 22.23
C VAL A 39 7.68 -22.16 23.00
N VAL A 40 7.58 -22.72 24.21
CA VAL A 40 8.76 -23.08 25.01
C VAL A 40 9.57 -24.20 24.34
N VAL A 41 8.91 -25.20 23.74
CA VAL A 41 9.59 -26.27 22.99
C VAL A 41 10.29 -25.71 21.75
N CYS A 42 9.67 -24.80 21.00
CA CYS A 42 10.30 -24.17 19.84
C CYS A 42 11.53 -23.34 20.22
N VAL A 43 11.48 -22.61 21.34
CA VAL A 43 12.63 -21.83 21.83
C VAL A 43 13.78 -22.73 22.26
N ILE A 44 13.50 -23.85 22.95
CA ILE A 44 14.53 -24.81 23.36
C ILE A 44 15.19 -25.47 22.14
N VAL A 45 14.41 -25.86 21.12
CA VAL A 45 14.94 -26.44 19.87
C VAL A 45 15.83 -25.43 19.14
N PHE A 46 15.44 -24.16 19.09
CA PHE A 46 16.24 -23.11 18.44
C PHE A 46 17.56 -22.86 19.18
N LEU A 47 17.57 -22.95 20.51
CA LEU A 47 18.79 -22.80 21.32
C LEU A 47 19.71 -24.03 21.25
N VAL A 48 19.16 -25.22 21.05
CA VAL A 48 19.96 -26.46 20.90
C VAL A 48 20.51 -26.62 19.48
N VAL A 49 19.81 -26.13 18.45
CA VAL A 49 20.22 -26.27 17.04
C VAL A 49 21.03 -25.06 16.54
N GLY A 50 20.85 -23.86 17.11
CA GLY A 50 21.52 -22.63 16.68
C GLY A 50 22.94 -22.40 17.26
N GLY A 51 23.41 -23.29 18.12
CA GLY A 51 24.69 -23.15 18.84
C GLY A 51 25.86 -23.87 18.19
N ALA A 52 26.23 -23.53 16.95
CA ALA A 52 27.52 -23.91 16.36
C ALA A 52 27.95 -22.88 15.30
N GLY A 53 28.55 -21.79 15.77
CA GLY A 53 29.34 -20.92 14.90
C GLY A 53 30.70 -21.56 14.69
N ASP A 54 30.99 -21.98 13.45
CA ASP A 54 32.33 -22.38 13.05
C ASP A 54 33.01 -21.23 12.30
N ASN A 55 34.19 -20.87 12.80
CA ASN A 55 35.09 -19.89 12.25
C ASN A 55 35.95 -20.56 11.17
N GLY A 56 35.96 -20.02 9.96
CA GLY A 56 36.85 -20.54 8.91
C GLY A 56 37.13 -19.56 7.79
N GLN A 57 38.12 -18.69 7.99
CA GLN A 57 38.97 -18.16 6.91
C GLN A 57 40.34 -18.85 7.03
N PRO A 58 40.95 -19.39 5.96
CA PRO A 58 41.83 -18.68 4.98
C PRO A 58 41.53 -19.16 3.54
N GLY A 59 41.95 -18.53 2.44
CA GLY A 59 43.21 -17.88 2.13
C GLY A 59 43.33 -17.62 0.62
N ALA A 60 44.39 -16.89 0.26
CA ALA A 60 44.67 -16.31 -1.04
C ALA A 60 44.99 -17.30 -2.17
N GLY A 61 44.85 -16.81 -3.41
CA GLY A 61 45.75 -17.11 -4.52
C GLY A 61 45.17 -17.97 -5.64
N SER A 62 44.94 -17.36 -6.80
CA SER A 62 45.70 -17.63 -8.04
C SER A 62 44.98 -17.07 -9.27
N THR A 63 45.58 -16.07 -9.90
CA THR A 63 45.44 -15.74 -11.31
C THR A 63 46.01 -16.88 -12.17
N PRO A 64 45.54 -17.05 -13.42
CA PRO A 64 46.51 -17.00 -14.52
C PRO A 64 46.02 -16.21 -15.75
N THR A 65 46.87 -15.27 -16.14
CA THR A 65 47.45 -14.97 -17.46
C THR A 65 46.80 -15.51 -18.76
N LEU A 66 46.47 -14.52 -19.59
CA LEU A 66 46.55 -14.37 -21.05
C LEU A 66 47.15 -15.52 -21.90
N THR A 67 46.44 -15.91 -22.97
CA THR A 67 47.06 -16.44 -24.19
C THR A 67 46.38 -15.84 -25.42
N GLU A 68 47.21 -15.17 -26.23
CA GLU A 68 46.98 -14.62 -27.56
C GLU A 68 46.75 -15.74 -28.61
N PRO A 69 46.12 -15.46 -29.76
CA PRO A 69 46.91 -15.57 -31.00
C PRO A 69 46.63 -14.49 -32.06
N THR A 70 47.71 -13.78 -32.39
CA THR A 70 48.29 -13.37 -33.68
C THR A 70 47.50 -13.59 -35.00
N ASP A 71 47.34 -12.47 -35.70
CA ASP A 71 47.34 -12.16 -37.15
C ASP A 71 46.29 -12.66 -38.17
N LEU A 72 45.93 -11.65 -38.98
CA LEU A 72 45.03 -11.57 -40.15
C LEU A 72 45.60 -12.23 -41.42
N PRO A 73 44.79 -12.35 -42.49
CA PRO A 73 45.01 -11.43 -43.62
C PRO A 73 43.74 -10.79 -44.20
N SER A 74 43.93 -9.62 -44.82
CA SER A 74 42.96 -8.81 -45.58
C SER A 74 42.49 -9.47 -46.87
N ASP A 75 41.24 -9.19 -47.27
CA ASP A 75 40.89 -8.88 -48.67
C ASP A 75 39.61 -8.01 -48.73
N GLN A 76 39.59 -7.11 -49.72
CA GLN A 76 38.76 -5.90 -49.86
C GLN A 76 37.53 -6.11 -50.81
N PRO A 77 36.80 -5.06 -51.23
CA PRO A 77 35.39 -4.75 -50.94
C PRO A 77 34.37 -5.22 -52.01
N SER A 78 33.07 -5.21 -51.69
CA SER A 78 32.00 -5.13 -52.69
C SER A 78 30.76 -4.44 -52.14
N ASP A 79 30.36 -3.38 -52.84
CA ASP A 79 29.16 -2.57 -52.65
C ASP A 79 27.87 -3.37 -52.92
N GLU A 80 26.94 -3.43 -51.97
CA GLU A 80 25.50 -3.47 -52.24
C GLU A 80 24.69 -3.00 -50.99
N PRO A 81 23.63 -2.17 -51.12
CA PRO A 81 22.95 -1.58 -49.97
C PRO A 81 22.02 -2.58 -49.29
N SER A 82 22.43 -3.12 -48.14
CA SER A 82 21.52 -3.80 -47.22
C SER A 82 20.94 -2.77 -46.25
N GLU A 83 19.67 -2.46 -46.46
CA GLU A 83 18.80 -1.73 -45.53
C GLU A 83 18.84 -2.43 -44.14
N PRO A 84 19.30 -1.78 -43.06
CA PRO A 84 19.24 -2.39 -41.75
C PRO A 84 17.79 -2.40 -41.26
N ALA A 85 17.32 -3.59 -40.89
CA ALA A 85 16.06 -3.83 -40.22
C ALA A 85 15.81 -2.79 -39.10
N ALA A 86 14.62 -2.19 -39.12
CA ALA A 86 14.14 -1.34 -38.04
C ALA A 86 14.21 -2.11 -36.71
N THR A 87 15.23 -1.80 -35.91
CA THR A 87 15.29 -2.15 -34.50
C THR A 87 14.05 -1.53 -33.82
N PRO A 88 13.28 -2.29 -33.02
CA PRO A 88 12.29 -1.69 -32.13
C PRO A 88 13.00 -0.63 -31.29
N GLY A 89 12.70 0.64 -31.55
CA GLY A 89 13.34 1.75 -30.86
C GLY A 89 13.13 1.58 -29.36
N ASP A 90 14.24 1.45 -28.63
CA ASP A 90 14.28 1.67 -27.19
C ASP A 90 13.53 2.99 -26.91
N PRO A 91 12.54 3.03 -26.00
CA PRO A 91 11.94 4.29 -25.61
C PRO A 91 13.04 5.12 -24.96
N THR A 92 13.55 6.10 -25.71
CA THR A 92 14.47 7.12 -25.25
C THR A 92 13.85 7.79 -24.02
N SER A 93 14.26 7.34 -22.84
CA SER A 93 13.86 7.93 -21.57
C SER A 93 14.73 9.16 -21.35
N GLY A 94 14.42 10.21 -22.11
CA GLY A 94 14.90 11.55 -21.79
C GLY A 94 14.33 12.00 -20.43
N PRO A 95 14.98 12.95 -19.73
CA PRO A 95 14.47 13.46 -18.47
C PRO A 95 13.04 14.00 -18.66
N VAL A 96 12.08 13.44 -17.94
CA VAL A 96 10.70 13.94 -17.94
C VAL A 96 10.67 15.24 -17.13
N THR A 97 10.50 16.36 -17.81
CA THR A 97 10.38 17.67 -17.16
C THR A 97 9.05 17.74 -16.40
N PRO A 98 9.03 18.17 -15.13
CA PRO A 98 7.79 18.34 -14.40
C PRO A 98 6.81 19.29 -15.11
N PRO A 99 5.50 19.03 -15.06
CA PRO A 99 4.52 19.95 -15.62
C PRO A 99 4.61 21.31 -14.91
N PRO A 100 4.28 22.42 -15.61
CA PRO A 100 4.27 23.73 -15.00
C PRO A 100 3.28 23.76 -13.84
N VAL A 101 3.68 24.47 -12.77
CA VAL A 101 2.78 24.77 -11.66
C VAL A 101 1.58 25.55 -12.22
N ASN A 102 0.36 25.14 -11.86
CA ASN A 102 -0.88 25.73 -12.37
C ASN A 102 -1.06 25.63 -13.89
N ASN A 103 -0.91 24.41 -14.44
CA ASN A 103 -1.13 24.14 -15.86
C ASN A 103 -2.51 24.64 -16.34
N ALA A 104 -2.50 25.43 -17.41
CA ALA A 104 -3.70 26.00 -18.02
C ALA A 104 -4.55 24.95 -18.77
N ALA A 105 -3.94 23.85 -19.21
CA ALA A 105 -4.59 22.80 -19.99
C ALA A 105 -4.25 21.41 -19.44
N GLY A 106 -5.24 20.69 -18.92
CA GLY A 106 -5.06 19.37 -18.33
C GLY A 106 -5.68 19.27 -16.94
N GLY A 107 -5.53 18.12 -16.30
CA GLY A 107 -6.21 17.83 -15.04
C GLY A 107 -7.72 18.05 -15.17
N CYS A 108 -8.33 18.69 -14.17
CA CYS A 108 -9.76 19.00 -14.19
C CYS A 108 -10.19 19.98 -15.30
N LYS A 109 -9.24 20.64 -15.97
CA LYS A 109 -9.47 21.54 -17.12
C LYS A 109 -9.45 20.81 -18.46
N ALA A 110 -9.14 19.51 -18.47
CA ALA A 110 -9.16 18.70 -19.69
C ALA A 110 -10.59 18.54 -20.20
N LYS A 111 -10.85 18.92 -21.46
CA LYS A 111 -12.20 18.84 -22.06
C LYS A 111 -12.66 17.40 -22.27
N ASN A 112 -11.79 16.56 -22.81
CA ASN A 112 -12.06 15.17 -23.15
C ASN A 112 -10.90 14.29 -22.66
N PRO A 113 -10.74 14.09 -21.34
CA PRO A 113 -9.67 13.25 -20.83
C PRO A 113 -9.90 11.78 -21.22
N ASP A 114 -8.81 11.03 -21.45
CA ASP A 114 -8.86 9.63 -21.86
C ASP A 114 -9.59 8.76 -20.83
N GLN A 115 -10.62 8.05 -21.26
CA GLN A 115 -11.47 7.20 -20.41
C GLN A 115 -11.01 5.75 -20.36
N ARG A 116 -9.91 5.39 -21.03
CA ARG A 116 -9.37 4.04 -20.98
C ARG A 116 -8.74 3.76 -19.62
N ILE A 117 -9.03 2.59 -19.07
CA ILE A 117 -8.36 2.10 -17.86
C ILE A 117 -6.88 1.86 -18.20
N PRO A 118 -5.93 2.55 -17.51
CA PRO A 118 -4.51 2.40 -17.80
C PRO A 118 -4.02 0.99 -17.45
N ARG A 119 -3.37 0.35 -18.42
CA ARG A 119 -2.72 -0.97 -18.30
C ARG A 119 -1.20 -0.91 -18.39
N VAL A 120 -0.68 0.29 -18.61
CA VAL A 120 0.74 0.64 -18.65
C VAL A 120 0.92 1.93 -17.87
N PRO A 121 2.15 2.26 -17.43
CA PRO A 121 2.40 3.49 -16.69
C PRO A 121 1.93 4.71 -17.49
N PRO A 122 1.24 5.68 -16.87
CA PRO A 122 0.91 6.92 -17.56
C PRO A 122 2.18 7.58 -18.10
N PRO A 123 2.18 8.08 -19.34
CA PRO A 123 3.36 8.71 -19.92
C PRO A 123 3.64 10.06 -19.28
N ALA A 124 4.91 10.48 -19.32
CA ALA A 124 5.36 11.79 -18.85
C ALA A 124 4.94 12.10 -17.39
N VAL A 125 5.06 11.11 -16.51
CA VAL A 125 4.95 11.29 -15.06
C VAL A 125 6.31 11.73 -14.54
N SER A 126 6.34 12.87 -13.87
CA SER A 126 7.49 13.31 -13.06
C SER A 126 7.17 13.09 -11.58
N TRP A 127 8.19 12.79 -10.78
CA TRP A 127 8.02 12.55 -9.35
C TRP A 127 8.62 13.68 -8.52
N GLN A 128 7.93 14.06 -7.45
CA GLN A 128 8.41 15.04 -6.47
C GLN A 128 8.14 14.54 -5.06
N PHE A 129 9.03 14.86 -4.13
CA PHE A 129 8.78 14.59 -2.71
C PHE A 129 7.70 15.52 -2.16
N ASP A 130 6.77 14.95 -1.40
CA ASP A 130 5.97 15.66 -0.42
C ASP A 130 6.24 15.02 0.95
N THR A 131 6.91 15.75 1.84
CA THR A 131 7.56 15.22 3.04
C THR A 131 8.54 14.09 2.71
N ASP A 132 8.13 12.83 2.85
CA ASP A 132 8.93 11.62 2.72
C ASP A 132 8.37 10.65 1.67
N MET A 133 7.35 11.06 0.90
CA MET A 133 6.71 10.24 -0.14
C MET A 133 6.84 10.89 -1.51
N LEU A 134 7.22 10.11 -2.52
CA LEU A 134 7.16 10.56 -3.90
C LEU A 134 5.71 10.60 -4.38
N ILE A 135 5.28 11.76 -4.86
CA ILE A 135 3.97 11.97 -5.48
C ILE A 135 4.12 12.21 -6.99
N PRO A 136 3.22 11.65 -7.81
CA PRO A 136 3.29 11.80 -9.26
C PRO A 136 2.68 13.14 -9.70
N LEU A 137 3.30 13.75 -10.69
CA LEU A 137 2.78 14.91 -11.40
C LEU A 137 2.72 14.61 -12.89
N GLN A 138 1.59 14.94 -13.51
CA GLN A 138 1.39 14.73 -14.94
C GLN A 138 0.57 15.87 -15.54
N ALA A 139 0.99 16.40 -16.69
CA ALA A 139 0.30 17.51 -17.34
C ALA A 139 -1.18 17.21 -17.66
N GLN A 140 -1.47 16.04 -18.23
CA GLN A 140 -2.82 15.66 -18.66
C GLN A 140 -3.70 15.15 -17.52
N GLY A 141 -3.18 14.26 -16.68
CA GLY A 141 -3.93 13.64 -15.58
C GLY A 141 -4.05 14.50 -14.32
N GLY A 142 -3.14 15.46 -14.14
CA GLY A 142 -3.05 16.31 -12.95
C GLY A 142 -2.00 15.84 -11.94
N PRO A 143 -1.83 16.59 -10.83
CA PRO A 143 -2.57 17.79 -10.47
C PRO A 143 -2.23 18.96 -11.40
N ALA A 144 -3.26 19.68 -11.87
CA ALA A 144 -3.09 20.85 -12.75
C ALA A 144 -3.11 22.18 -12.00
N SER A 145 -3.36 22.17 -10.69
CA SER A 145 -3.32 23.37 -9.85
C SER A 145 -2.68 23.08 -8.48
N THR A 146 -2.03 24.09 -7.93
CA THR A 146 -1.47 24.10 -6.56
C THR A 146 -1.88 25.39 -5.88
N ASP A 147 -2.42 25.31 -4.65
CA ASP A 147 -2.77 26.50 -3.89
C ASP A 147 -1.55 27.14 -3.19
N ALA A 148 -1.76 28.29 -2.53
CA ALA A 148 -0.68 29.02 -1.86
C ALA A 148 -0.02 28.24 -0.71
N ASN A 149 -0.71 27.24 -0.14
CA ASN A 149 -0.20 26.42 0.95
C ASN A 149 0.49 25.14 0.43
N GLY A 150 0.44 24.87 -0.88
CA GLY A 150 1.04 23.68 -1.49
C GLY A 150 0.07 22.52 -1.69
N LEU A 151 -1.24 22.70 -1.43
CA LEU A 151 -2.24 21.68 -1.74
C LEU A 151 -2.35 21.53 -3.25
N ARG A 152 -2.15 20.31 -3.74
CA ARG A 152 -2.25 19.94 -5.15
C ARG A 152 -3.65 19.40 -5.45
N TYR A 153 -4.26 19.93 -6.52
CA TYR A 153 -5.62 19.61 -6.92
C TYR A 153 -5.80 19.74 -8.44
N CYS A 154 -7.04 19.64 -8.90
CA CYS A 154 -7.46 19.68 -10.29
C CYS A 154 -6.95 18.45 -11.06
N PHE A 155 -7.49 17.27 -10.77
CA PHE A 155 -7.20 16.03 -11.50
C PHE A 155 -8.22 15.78 -12.61
N ALA A 156 -7.79 15.11 -13.67
CA ALA A 156 -8.65 14.85 -14.83
C ALA A 156 -9.80 13.91 -14.47
N HIS A 157 -10.98 14.18 -14.99
CA HIS A 157 -12.17 13.33 -14.85
C HIS A 157 -12.03 12.03 -15.67
N SER A 158 -11.16 11.13 -15.23
CA SER A 158 -10.71 9.93 -15.96
C SER A 158 -10.16 8.87 -15.01
N PRO A 159 -10.01 7.61 -15.45
CA PRO A 159 -9.33 6.58 -14.66
C PRO A 159 -7.90 6.96 -14.27
N THR A 160 -7.11 7.50 -15.22
CA THR A 160 -5.73 7.95 -14.94
C THR A 160 -5.70 9.09 -13.93
N GLY A 161 -6.59 10.08 -14.06
CA GLY A 161 -6.70 11.16 -13.08
C GLY A 161 -7.11 10.69 -11.69
N ALA A 162 -7.95 9.65 -11.58
CA ALA A 162 -8.32 9.05 -10.30
C ALA A 162 -7.14 8.36 -9.59
N VAL A 163 -6.29 7.64 -10.35
CA VAL A 163 -5.06 7.02 -9.82
C VAL A 163 -4.12 8.10 -9.27
N LEU A 164 -3.86 9.15 -10.06
CA LEU A 164 -2.99 10.25 -9.64
C LEU A 164 -3.56 11.01 -8.44
N ALA A 165 -4.88 11.25 -8.42
CA ALA A 165 -5.55 11.90 -7.30
C ALA A 165 -5.42 11.10 -6.00
N ALA A 166 -5.56 9.77 -6.08
CA ALA A 166 -5.38 8.89 -4.93
C ALA A 166 -3.96 9.02 -4.38
N MET A 167 -2.96 8.83 -5.23
CA MET A 167 -1.54 8.86 -4.83
C MET A 167 -1.13 10.19 -4.23
N VAL A 168 -1.47 11.31 -4.89
CA VAL A 168 -1.17 12.65 -4.37
C VAL A 168 -1.88 12.87 -3.04
N THR A 169 -3.16 12.51 -2.91
CA THR A 169 -3.90 12.68 -1.65
C THR A 169 -3.27 11.88 -0.51
N LEU A 170 -2.85 10.63 -0.75
CA LEU A 170 -2.16 9.80 0.25
C LEU A 170 -0.76 10.32 0.61
N GLY A 171 -0.06 10.97 -0.30
CA GLY A 171 1.20 11.65 0.00
C GLY A 171 0.99 12.91 0.84
N GLN A 172 0.11 13.81 0.38
CA GLN A 172 -0.06 15.12 1.02
C GLN A 172 -0.73 15.05 2.40
N ILE A 173 -1.57 14.04 2.68
CA ILE A 173 -2.20 13.89 4.01
C ILE A 173 -1.19 13.62 5.12
N ARG A 174 0.02 13.16 4.77
CA ARG A 174 1.11 12.88 5.71
C ARG A 174 1.86 14.14 6.10
N ASN A 175 1.75 15.21 5.32
CA ASN A 175 2.35 16.50 5.61
C ASN A 175 1.54 17.22 6.69
N PRO A 176 2.08 17.40 7.93
CA PRO A 176 1.31 17.93 9.06
C PRO A 176 0.79 19.36 8.83
N GLU A 177 1.43 20.14 7.96
CA GLU A 177 0.98 21.49 7.58
C GLU A 177 -0.22 21.46 6.62
N LEU A 178 -0.38 20.36 5.87
CA LEU A 178 -1.45 20.19 4.87
C LEU A 178 -2.57 19.27 5.34
N THR A 179 -2.35 18.39 6.33
CA THR A 179 -3.29 17.33 6.74
C THR A 179 -4.72 17.81 6.84
N ARG A 180 -4.95 18.89 7.59
CA ARG A 180 -6.30 19.44 7.78
C ARG A 180 -6.90 19.90 6.45
N THR A 181 -6.15 20.63 5.65
CA THR A 181 -6.59 21.12 4.33
C THR A 181 -6.89 19.96 3.38
N VAL A 182 -6.07 18.90 3.39
CA VAL A 182 -6.30 17.67 2.62
C VAL A 182 -7.61 17.00 3.06
N LEU A 183 -7.82 16.85 4.37
CA LEU A 183 -9.07 16.31 4.92
C LEU A 183 -10.29 17.16 4.51
N GLU A 184 -10.20 18.49 4.52
CA GLU A 184 -11.31 19.37 4.16
C GLU A 184 -11.60 19.40 2.65
N ARG A 185 -10.56 19.38 1.80
CA ARG A 185 -10.65 19.65 0.36
C ARG A 185 -10.55 18.41 -0.53
N ARG A 186 -9.81 17.38 -0.13
CA ARG A 186 -9.52 16.16 -0.92
C ARG A 186 -10.29 14.94 -0.46
N ILE A 187 -10.90 14.97 0.72
CA ILE A 187 -11.76 13.89 1.21
C ILE A 187 -13.23 14.26 1.00
N ALA A 188 -14.01 13.29 0.52
CA ALA A 188 -15.43 13.44 0.29
C ALA A 188 -16.15 13.71 1.63
N PRO A 189 -17.19 14.57 1.67
CA PRO A 189 -17.99 14.78 2.87
C PRO A 189 -18.61 13.48 3.39
N GLY A 190 -18.55 13.24 4.71
CA GLY A 190 -19.13 12.06 5.34
C GLY A 190 -18.60 11.81 6.76
N ALA A 191 -19.14 10.79 7.42
CA ALA A 191 -18.75 10.43 8.80
C ALA A 191 -17.24 10.19 8.93
N GLY A 192 -16.63 9.51 7.95
CA GLY A 192 -15.18 9.27 7.92
C GLY A 192 -14.34 10.54 7.90
N ARG A 193 -14.73 11.54 7.09
CA ARG A 193 -14.05 12.85 7.06
C ARG A 193 -14.17 13.56 8.41
N THR A 194 -15.36 13.57 9.00
CA THR A 194 -15.59 14.19 10.31
C THR A 194 -14.73 13.54 11.39
N LYS A 195 -14.66 12.20 11.40
CA LYS A 195 -13.82 11.44 12.33
C LYS A 195 -12.33 11.75 12.12
N ALA A 196 -11.85 11.69 10.89
CA ALA A 196 -10.46 11.98 10.56
C ALA A 196 -10.05 13.43 10.91
N LEU A 197 -10.95 14.41 10.72
CA LEU A 197 -10.74 15.80 11.13
C LEU A 197 -10.64 15.95 12.65
N SER A 198 -11.49 15.24 13.41
CA SER A 198 -11.46 15.28 14.88
C SER A 198 -10.17 14.72 15.49
N GLU A 199 -9.49 13.84 14.75
CA GLU A 199 -8.26 13.18 15.19
C GLU A 199 -7.00 13.73 14.51
N ASN A 200 -7.14 14.72 13.62
CA ASN A 200 -6.08 15.22 12.74
C ASN A 200 -5.28 14.09 12.07
N ARG A 201 -5.99 13.12 11.47
CA ARG A 201 -5.38 11.88 10.99
C ARG A 201 -4.43 12.13 9.80
N THR A 202 -3.16 11.79 10.00
CA THR A 202 -2.08 11.96 9.01
C THR A 202 -1.76 10.69 8.21
N SER A 203 -2.25 9.53 8.64
CA SER A 203 -1.98 8.23 8.00
C SER A 203 -3.25 7.59 7.44
N PRO A 204 -3.18 6.98 6.25
CA PRO A 204 -4.29 6.19 5.71
C PRO A 204 -4.64 4.94 6.53
N THR A 205 -3.65 4.36 7.22
CA THR A 205 -3.77 3.13 8.01
C THR A 205 -3.78 3.44 9.51
N LEU A 206 -4.48 2.61 10.29
CA LEU A 206 -4.56 2.75 11.75
C LEU A 206 -3.26 2.35 12.47
N GLN A 207 -2.34 1.65 11.80
CA GLN A 207 -1.07 1.22 12.38
C GLN A 207 0.07 2.22 12.15
N LYS A 208 0.86 2.42 13.21
CA LYS A 208 1.96 3.41 13.31
C LYS A 208 3.35 2.84 13.01
N ASP A 209 3.51 1.53 12.91
CA ASP A 209 4.83 0.91 12.91
C ASP A 209 5.26 0.49 11.52
N VAL A 210 5.99 1.37 10.84
CA VAL A 210 6.64 1.06 9.56
C VAL A 210 8.03 1.72 9.54
N GLY A 211 9.08 0.90 9.45
CA GLY A 211 10.49 1.31 9.60
C GLY A 211 11.09 2.09 8.42
N ALA A 212 10.37 2.26 7.31
CA ALA A 212 10.77 3.07 6.16
C ALA A 212 9.58 3.88 5.63
N ALA A 213 9.86 5.04 5.02
CA ALA A 213 8.83 5.86 4.41
C ALA A 213 8.16 5.11 3.25
N PRO A 214 6.82 4.96 3.25
CA PRO A 214 6.11 4.20 2.23
C PRO A 214 6.29 4.82 0.84
N GLN A 215 6.51 3.99 -0.18
CA GLN A 215 6.62 4.44 -1.58
C GLN A 215 5.65 3.68 -2.49
N PHE A 216 5.12 4.35 -3.51
CA PHE A 216 4.27 3.70 -4.50
C PHE A 216 5.10 2.83 -5.45
N THR A 217 4.71 1.57 -5.62
CA THR A 217 5.36 0.63 -6.56
C THR A 217 4.48 0.31 -7.77
N GLY A 218 3.18 0.53 -7.66
CA GLY A 218 2.25 0.34 -8.76
C GLY A 218 0.80 0.64 -8.38
N PHE A 219 -0.09 0.41 -9.32
CA PHE A 219 -1.52 0.58 -9.13
C PHE A 219 -2.33 -0.41 -9.97
N LYS A 220 -3.59 -0.60 -9.59
CA LYS A 220 -4.58 -1.33 -10.35
C LYS A 220 -5.92 -0.60 -10.22
N VAL A 221 -6.55 -0.25 -11.34
CA VAL A 221 -7.94 0.24 -11.30
C VAL A 221 -8.84 -0.99 -11.20
N ILE A 222 -9.53 -1.12 -10.07
CA ILE A 222 -10.45 -2.24 -9.79
C ILE A 222 -11.80 -1.98 -10.47
N ASP A 223 -12.33 -0.77 -10.33
CA ASP A 223 -13.62 -0.36 -10.87
C ASP A 223 -13.56 1.11 -11.28
N TYR A 224 -14.28 1.45 -12.34
CA TYR A 224 -14.41 2.83 -12.79
C TYR A 224 -15.79 3.10 -13.38
N LEU A 225 -16.44 4.10 -12.79
CA LEU A 225 -17.61 4.79 -13.29
C LEU A 225 -17.27 6.27 -13.37
N PRO A 226 -17.94 7.07 -14.24
CA PRO A 226 -17.68 8.51 -14.29
C PRO A 226 -17.78 9.17 -12.89
N GLY A 227 -18.74 8.77 -12.07
CA GLY A 227 -18.88 9.33 -10.70
C GLY A 227 -17.97 8.71 -9.63
N ARG A 228 -17.36 7.54 -9.86
CA ARG A 228 -16.69 6.75 -8.81
C ARG A 228 -15.53 5.92 -9.36
N ALA A 229 -14.42 5.89 -8.67
CA ALA A 229 -13.32 4.98 -8.97
C ALA A 229 -12.92 4.15 -7.74
N ILE A 230 -12.48 2.91 -7.96
CA ILE A 230 -11.82 2.10 -6.94
C ILE A 230 -10.44 1.74 -7.49
N VAL A 231 -9.39 2.20 -6.80
CA VAL A 231 -7.99 1.99 -7.19
C VAL A 231 -7.28 1.25 -6.06
N ALA A 232 -6.65 0.11 -6.36
CA ALA A 232 -5.67 -0.48 -5.47
C ALA A 232 -4.31 0.11 -5.75
N LEU A 233 -3.69 0.71 -4.73
CA LEU A 233 -2.32 1.20 -4.77
C LEU A 233 -1.41 0.15 -4.16
N ALA A 234 -0.37 -0.26 -4.89
CA ALA A 234 0.70 -1.07 -4.34
C ALA A 234 1.71 -0.14 -3.68
N VAL A 235 1.89 -0.29 -2.37
CA VAL A 235 2.72 0.57 -1.54
C VAL A 235 3.79 -0.29 -0.87
N GLN A 236 5.05 -0.03 -1.15
CA GLN A 236 6.15 -0.60 -0.40
C GLN A 236 6.11 -0.04 1.02
N VAL A 237 5.89 -0.91 2.00
CA VAL A 237 5.84 -0.53 3.42
C VAL A 237 7.18 -0.84 4.10
N ASP A 238 7.91 -1.86 3.67
CA ASP A 238 9.28 -2.07 4.13
C ASP A 238 10.15 -2.55 2.95
N PHE A 239 11.43 -2.85 3.19
CA PHE A 239 12.37 -3.25 2.14
C PHE A 239 11.94 -4.51 1.35
N ARG A 240 11.03 -5.33 1.88
CA ARG A 240 10.61 -6.62 1.31
C ARG A 240 9.10 -6.74 1.08
N SER A 241 8.30 -5.89 1.72
CA SER A 241 6.85 -6.02 1.74
C SER A 241 6.18 -4.90 0.96
N VAL A 242 5.32 -5.30 0.03
CA VAL A 242 4.40 -4.41 -0.69
C VAL A 242 2.98 -4.72 -0.25
N ALA A 243 2.27 -3.71 0.22
CA ALA A 243 0.87 -3.80 0.59
C ALA A 243 -0.03 -3.30 -0.55
N SER A 244 -1.20 -3.91 -0.70
CA SER A 244 -2.29 -3.42 -1.53
C SER A 244 -3.24 -2.59 -0.69
N LEU A 245 -3.36 -1.30 -1.03
CA LEU A 245 -4.27 -0.36 -0.39
C LEU A 245 -5.40 0.03 -1.35
N PRO A 246 -6.61 -0.50 -1.18
CA PRO A 246 -7.77 -0.07 -1.95
C PRO A 246 -8.21 1.34 -1.51
N VAL A 247 -8.37 2.23 -2.48
CA VAL A 247 -8.81 3.61 -2.30
C VAL A 247 -10.05 3.82 -3.16
N THR A 248 -11.15 4.23 -2.54
CA THR A 248 -12.36 4.61 -3.24
C THR A 248 -12.38 6.13 -3.42
N LEU A 249 -12.70 6.60 -4.63
CA LEU A 249 -12.80 8.01 -4.96
C LEU A 249 -14.18 8.34 -5.53
N LEU A 250 -14.66 9.53 -5.22
CA LEU A 250 -15.88 10.14 -5.75
C LEU A 250 -15.50 11.36 -6.60
N TRP A 251 -16.08 11.49 -7.79
CA TRP A 251 -15.99 12.73 -8.54
C TRP A 251 -17.01 13.72 -7.99
N GLN A 252 -16.53 14.82 -7.41
CA GLN A 252 -17.37 15.84 -6.81
C GLN A 252 -16.70 17.21 -6.87
N ASP A 253 -17.49 18.25 -7.15
CA ASP A 253 -17.02 19.64 -7.18
C ASP A 253 -15.86 19.86 -8.17
N GLY A 254 -15.88 19.12 -9.29
CA GLY A 254 -14.87 19.23 -10.35
C GLY A 254 -13.55 18.51 -10.07
N ASP A 255 -13.51 17.59 -9.09
CA ASP A 255 -12.29 16.86 -8.75
C ASP A 255 -12.56 15.47 -8.14
N TRP A 256 -11.55 14.61 -8.09
CA TRP A 256 -11.58 13.33 -7.40
C TRP A 256 -11.32 13.50 -5.90
N LYS A 257 -12.27 13.10 -5.07
CA LYS A 257 -12.15 13.10 -3.61
C LYS A 257 -12.12 11.68 -3.08
N VAL A 258 -11.20 11.37 -2.17
CA VAL A 258 -11.15 10.05 -1.53
C VAL A 258 -12.32 9.90 -0.55
N ILE A 259 -12.93 8.72 -0.52
CA ILE A 259 -13.94 8.33 0.48
C ILE A 259 -13.24 7.58 1.61
N LEU A 260 -13.44 8.04 2.85
CA LEU A 260 -13.02 7.34 4.05
C LEU A 260 -14.17 6.50 4.60
N GLN A 261 -13.81 5.39 5.23
CA GLN A 261 -14.73 4.57 6.04
C GLN A 261 -15.26 5.37 7.23
N PRO A 262 -16.40 4.98 7.84
CA PRO A 262 -16.98 5.71 8.98
C PRO A 262 -16.04 5.91 10.18
N ASP A 263 -15.06 5.03 10.37
CA ASP A 263 -13.99 5.13 11.39
C ASP A 263 -12.85 6.08 11.00
N GLY A 264 -12.97 6.77 9.86
CA GLY A 264 -12.01 7.69 9.27
C GLY A 264 -10.84 7.03 8.54
N SER A 265 -10.81 5.71 8.41
CA SER A 265 -9.72 4.99 7.74
C SER A 265 -10.00 4.82 6.25
N PHE A 266 -9.03 4.37 5.47
CA PHE A 266 -9.24 4.14 4.03
C PHE A 266 -9.87 2.76 3.77
N ASN A 267 -9.48 1.75 4.56
CA ASN A 267 -9.83 0.34 4.36
C ASN A 267 -10.43 -0.35 5.61
N GLY A 268 -10.74 0.40 6.66
CA GLY A 268 -11.29 -0.12 7.93
C GLY A 268 -10.20 -0.54 8.92
N ALA A 269 -10.58 -1.36 9.89
CA ALA A 269 -9.67 -1.98 10.86
C ALA A 269 -8.85 -3.14 10.29
N VAL A 270 -9.08 -3.52 9.03
CA VAL A 270 -8.38 -4.66 8.39
C VAL A 270 -6.99 -4.21 7.96
N ALA A 271 -5.97 -5.00 8.29
CA ALA A 271 -4.61 -4.76 7.82
C ALA A 271 -4.58 -4.77 6.28
N PRO A 272 -3.77 -3.89 5.63
CA PRO A 272 -3.58 -3.96 4.19
C PRO A 272 -3.10 -5.36 3.75
N ASP A 273 -3.62 -5.85 2.63
CA ASP A 273 -3.19 -7.14 2.09
C ASP A 273 -1.73 -7.06 1.63
N VAL A 274 -0.85 -7.88 2.22
CA VAL A 274 0.54 -8.00 1.76
C VAL A 274 0.56 -8.83 0.48
N LEU A 275 1.11 -8.26 -0.59
CA LEU A 275 1.18 -8.86 -1.91
C LEU A 275 2.37 -9.82 -2.02
N SER A 276 2.11 -11.04 -2.50
CA SER A 276 3.16 -11.99 -2.89
C SER A 276 3.75 -11.68 -4.28
N SER A 277 2.99 -11.02 -5.15
CA SER A 277 3.43 -10.52 -6.46
C SER A 277 2.67 -9.25 -6.86
N LEU A 278 3.21 -8.51 -7.84
CA LEU A 278 2.55 -7.36 -8.48
C LEU A 278 1.76 -7.76 -9.73
N ASP A 279 1.30 -9.01 -9.82
CA ASP A 279 0.56 -9.47 -11.00
C ASP A 279 -0.79 -8.74 -11.10
N GLY A 280 -1.11 -8.27 -12.31
CA GLY A 280 -2.27 -7.43 -12.57
C GLY A 280 -2.14 -5.98 -12.09
N TYR A 281 -1.01 -5.59 -11.50
CA TYR A 281 -0.68 -4.18 -11.24
C TYR A 281 0.13 -3.59 -12.39
N VAL A 282 -0.18 -2.34 -12.71
CA VAL A 282 0.69 -1.47 -13.50
C VAL A 282 1.79 -0.98 -12.58
N ARG A 283 3.03 -1.39 -12.83
CA ARG A 283 4.20 -0.99 -12.06
C ARG A 283 4.67 0.39 -12.48
N PHE A 284 5.04 1.25 -11.55
CA PHE A 284 5.73 2.48 -11.93
C PHE A 284 7.15 2.15 -12.42
N GLY A 285 7.61 2.85 -13.47
CA GLY A 285 9.00 2.76 -13.91
C GLY A 285 9.92 3.30 -12.81
N GLY A 286 11.06 2.63 -12.62
CA GLY A 286 12.01 2.79 -11.51
C GLY A 286 12.01 4.17 -10.85
N ALA A 287 11.56 4.20 -9.61
CA ALA A 287 12.01 5.18 -8.62
C ALA A 287 13.36 4.71 -8.06
#